data_AF-A0A933YW53-F1
#
_entry.id   AF-A0A933YW53-F1
#
_cell.length_a   1.000
_cell.length_b   1.000
_cell.length_c   1.000
_cell.angle_alpha   90.00
_cell.angle_beta   90.00
_cell.angle_gamma   90.00
#
_symmetry.space_group_name_H-M   'P 1'
#
loop_
_entity.id
_entity.type
_entity.pdbx_description
1 polymer ?
#
loop_
_entity_poly.entity_id
_entity_poly.type
_entity_poly.pdbx_seq_one_letter_code
_entity_poly.pdbx_strand_id
1 'polypeptide(L)'
;FYRNKSEQIHEISRRLMSEYGGVVPDEISSLLAFRGVGRKTANLVLTLGFGKQGICVDTHVHRICNRWGYVSTRTPEETEMALRDKLPPEYWIPINDLLVAFGQNVCAPLSPRCSGCRLSGVCSRIGVLTSR
;
A
#
# COMPACT_ATOMS: atom_id res chain seq x y z
N PHE A 1 -17.61 -9.50 9.93
CA PHE A 1 -16.35 -8.75 10.15
C PHE A 1 -15.76 -9.05 11.53
N TYR A 2 -16.41 -8.67 12.64
CA TYR A 2 -15.81 -8.84 13.98
C TYR A 2 -15.57 -10.31 14.39
N ARG A 3 -16.50 -11.23 14.09
CA ARG A 3 -16.37 -12.67 14.41
C ARG A 3 -15.12 -13.30 13.78
N ASN A 4 -14.92 -13.05 12.49
CA ASN A 4 -13.73 -13.55 11.79
C ASN A 4 -12.44 -12.93 12.35
N LYS A 5 -12.46 -11.64 12.71
CA LYS A 5 -11.30 -10.97 13.31
C LYS A 5 -10.97 -11.49 14.70
N SER A 6 -11.96 -11.77 15.55
CA SER A 6 -11.69 -12.33 16.89
C SER A 6 -11.03 -13.70 16.80
N GLU A 7 -11.50 -14.56 15.89
CA GLU A 7 -10.88 -15.87 15.65
C GLU A 7 -9.44 -15.71 15.13
N GLN A 8 -9.23 -14.83 14.15
CA GLN A 8 -7.91 -14.56 13.58
C GLN A 8 -6.92 -14.04 14.64
N ILE A 9 -7.33 -13.07 15.46
CA ILE A 9 -6.47 -12.52 16.51
C ILE A 9 -6.07 -13.61 17.51
N HIS A 10 -7.01 -14.45 17.92
CA HIS A 10 -6.74 -15.54 18.85
C HIS A 10 -5.80 -16.60 18.25
N GLU A 11 -6.02 -16.98 17.00
CA GLU A 11 -5.17 -17.91 16.24
C GLU A 11 -3.74 -17.38 16.09
N ILE A 12 -3.59 -16.12 15.64
CA ILE A 12 -2.29 -15.46 15.49
C ILE A 12 -1.56 -15.40 16.83
N SER A 13 -2.24 -14.98 17.89
CA SER A 13 -1.64 -14.89 19.23
C SER A 13 -1.14 -16.24 19.71
N ARG A 14 -1.91 -17.31 19.49
CA ARG A 14 -1.51 -18.67 19.88
C ARG A 14 -0.27 -19.13 19.10
N ARG A 15 -0.25 -18.91 17.79
CA ARG A 15 0.90 -19.26 16.93
C ARG A 15 2.15 -18.48 17.29
N LEU A 16 2.02 -17.18 17.59
CA LEU A 16 3.16 -16.37 18.06
C LEU A 16 3.79 -16.98 19.31
N MET A 17 2.98 -17.41 20.28
CA MET A 17 3.48 -18.03 21.50
C MET A 17 4.14 -19.39 21.25
N SER A 18 3.56 -20.24 20.40
CA SER A 18 4.05 -21.61 20.19
C SER A 18 5.18 -21.74 19.17
N GLU A 19 5.17 -20.93 18.10
CA GLU A 19 6.09 -21.05 16.96
C GLU A 19 7.17 -19.96 16.95
N TYR A 20 6.91 -18.79 17.53
CA TYR A 20 7.77 -17.60 17.42
C TYR A 20 8.26 -17.05 18.76
N GLY A 21 8.13 -17.82 19.86
CA GLY A 21 8.61 -17.43 21.18
C GLY A 21 7.95 -16.16 21.75
N GLY A 22 6.73 -15.86 21.33
CA GLY A 22 5.98 -14.66 21.72
C GLY A 22 6.39 -13.38 20.98
N VAL A 23 7.26 -13.47 19.96
CA VAL A 23 7.74 -12.32 19.18
C VAL A 23 7.09 -12.33 17.79
N VAL A 24 6.69 -11.15 17.31
CA VAL A 24 6.18 -11.00 15.94
C VAL A 24 7.36 -11.16 14.97
N PRO A 25 7.28 -12.03 13.94
CA PRO A 25 8.35 -12.17 12.96
C PRO A 25 8.48 -10.90 12.11
N ASP A 26 9.70 -10.59 11.73
CA ASP A 26 10.08 -9.39 10.97
C ASP A 26 10.41 -9.72 9.50
N GLU A 27 9.88 -10.83 8.98
CA GLU A 27 9.95 -11.25 7.59
C GLU A 27 8.57 -11.31 6.93
N ILE A 28 8.49 -10.86 5.67
CA ILE A 28 7.21 -10.78 4.94
C ILE A 28 6.58 -12.15 4.69
N SER A 29 7.39 -13.17 4.37
CA SER A 29 6.98 -14.56 4.16
C SER A 29 6.30 -15.13 5.41
N SER A 30 6.92 -14.93 6.57
CA SER A 30 6.43 -15.38 7.87
C SER A 30 5.13 -14.65 8.25
N LEU A 31 5.05 -13.34 8.02
CA LEU A 31 3.82 -12.57 8.27
C LEU A 31 2.66 -13.01 7.38
N LEU A 32 2.92 -13.31 6.10
CA LEU A 32 1.92 -13.80 5.14
C LEU A 32 1.39 -15.20 5.48
N ALA A 33 2.10 -15.97 6.33
CA ALA A 33 1.63 -17.28 6.79
C ALA A 33 0.51 -17.18 7.83
N PHE A 34 0.24 -16.00 8.39
CA PHE A 34 -0.86 -15.79 9.32
C PHE A 34 -2.18 -15.58 8.58
N ARG A 35 -3.22 -16.32 8.99
CA ARG A 35 -4.56 -16.17 8.43
C ARG A 35 -5.08 -14.74 8.63
N GLY A 36 -5.49 -14.11 7.53
CA GLY A 36 -6.00 -12.73 7.54
C GLY A 36 -4.93 -11.65 7.43
N VAL A 37 -3.64 -12.01 7.39
CA VAL A 37 -2.55 -11.08 7.10
C VAL A 37 -2.24 -11.13 5.61
N GLY A 38 -2.70 -10.11 4.87
CA GLY A 38 -2.32 -9.89 3.48
C GLY A 38 -1.03 -9.07 3.36
N ARG A 39 -0.53 -8.94 2.13
CA ARG A 39 0.73 -8.23 1.83
C ARG A 39 0.77 -6.79 2.34
N LYS A 40 -0.34 -6.05 2.24
CA LYS A 40 -0.46 -4.70 2.80
C LYS A 40 -0.25 -4.70 4.33
N THR A 41 -0.93 -5.59 5.04
CA THR A 41 -0.81 -5.70 6.50
C THR A 41 0.61 -6.09 6.90
N ALA A 42 1.21 -7.06 6.20
CA ALA A 42 2.60 -7.47 6.43
C ALA A 42 3.58 -6.30 6.22
N ASN A 43 3.46 -5.57 5.11
CA ASN A 43 4.29 -4.39 4.84
C ASN A 43 4.12 -3.29 5.90
N LEU A 44 2.91 -3.08 6.44
CA LEU A 44 2.69 -2.13 7.55
C LEU A 44 3.38 -2.57 8.84
N VAL A 45 3.36 -3.86 9.17
CA VAL A 45 4.08 -4.39 10.34
C VAL A 45 5.59 -4.18 10.18
N LEU A 46 6.15 -4.48 9.00
CA LEU A 46 7.58 -4.29 8.73
C LEU A 46 7.98 -2.81 8.76
N THR A 47 7.19 -1.93 8.13
CA THR A 47 7.53 -0.51 8.01
C THR A 47 7.29 0.25 9.31
N LEU A 48 6.07 0.20 9.85
CA LEU A 48 5.70 0.98 11.03
C LEU A 48 6.08 0.29 12.34
N GLY A 49 5.99 -1.05 12.39
CA GLY A 49 6.31 -1.83 13.58
C GLY A 49 7.82 -2.05 13.78
N PHE A 50 8.56 -2.31 12.71
CA PHE A 50 10.00 -2.62 12.76
C PHE A 50 10.90 -1.54 12.15
N GLY A 51 10.36 -0.47 11.57
CA GLY A 51 11.17 0.58 10.93
C GLY A 51 11.91 0.11 9.67
N LYS A 52 11.54 -1.04 9.10
CA LYS A 52 12.17 -1.58 7.89
C LYS A 52 11.67 -0.85 6.66
N GLN A 53 12.50 -0.79 5.62
CA GLN A 53 12.06 -0.22 4.35
C GLN A 53 11.04 -1.14 3.66
N GLY A 54 9.94 -0.55 3.21
CA GLY A 54 8.88 -1.23 2.48
C GLY A 54 7.91 -0.21 1.87
N ILE A 55 7.21 -0.62 0.82
CA ILE A 55 6.24 0.22 0.12
C ILE A 55 4.84 -0.34 0.37
N CYS A 56 3.99 0.44 1.03
CA CYS A 56 2.60 0.09 1.25
C CYS A 56 1.75 0.55 0.06
N VAL A 57 1.46 -0.37 -0.87
CA VAL A 57 0.55 -0.10 -1.99
C VAL A 57 -0.89 -0.39 -1.60
N ASP A 58 -1.73 0.63 -1.66
CA ASP A 58 -3.19 0.50 -1.57
C ASP A 58 -3.87 0.99 -2.84
N THR A 59 -5.19 1.13 -2.80
CA THR A 59 -5.98 1.58 -3.97
C THR A 59 -5.66 3.01 -4.40
N HIS A 60 -5.15 3.86 -3.51
CA HIS A 60 -4.72 5.21 -3.84
C HIS A 60 -3.36 5.16 -4.56
N VAL A 61 -2.36 4.54 -3.94
CA VAL A 61 -1.01 4.42 -4.52
C VAL A 61 -1.09 3.73 -5.88
N HIS A 62 -1.75 2.58 -5.96
CA HIS A 62 -1.90 1.82 -7.20
C HIS A 62 -2.56 2.66 -8.30
N ARG A 63 -3.72 3.27 -8.03
CA ARG A 63 -4.44 4.07 -9.03
C ARG A 63 -3.64 5.28 -9.47
N ILE A 64 -3.06 6.01 -8.52
CA ILE A 64 -2.44 7.31 -8.77
C ILE A 64 -1.12 7.14 -9.52
N CYS A 65 -0.27 6.20 -9.12
CA CYS A 65 1.00 5.94 -9.82
C CYS A 65 0.77 5.47 -11.27
N ASN A 66 -0.24 4.61 -11.50
CA ASN A 66 -0.63 4.21 -12.86
C ASN A 66 -1.23 5.37 -13.66
N ARG A 67 -2.10 6.19 -13.05
CA ARG A 67 -2.71 7.36 -13.69
C ARG A 67 -1.68 8.43 -14.08
N TRP A 68 -0.65 8.61 -13.26
CA TRP A 68 0.47 9.50 -13.57
C TRP A 68 1.32 8.99 -14.73
N GLY A 69 1.24 7.70 -15.07
CA GLY A 69 2.16 7.07 -16.02
C GLY A 69 3.53 6.75 -15.41
N TYR A 70 3.68 6.88 -14.08
CA TYR A 70 4.93 6.60 -13.39
C TYR A 70 5.26 5.09 -13.41
N VAL A 71 4.22 4.27 -13.28
CA VAL A 71 4.24 2.81 -13.47
C VAL A 71 3.12 2.39 -14.42
N SER A 72 3.23 1.19 -14.98
CA SER A 72 2.18 0.57 -15.81
C SER A 72 2.00 -0.88 -15.37
N THR A 73 1.03 -1.11 -14.50
CA THR A 73 0.86 -2.34 -13.72
C THR A 73 -0.63 -2.65 -13.53
N ARG A 74 -0.97 -3.92 -13.35
CA ARG A 74 -2.35 -4.40 -13.24
C ARG A 74 -2.77 -4.73 -11.81
N THR A 75 -1.80 -5.03 -10.95
CA THR A 75 -2.03 -5.43 -9.56
C THR A 75 -1.26 -4.53 -8.58
N PRO A 76 -1.73 -4.37 -7.33
CA PRO A 76 -0.98 -3.67 -6.28
C PRO A 76 0.41 -4.28 -6.05
N GLU A 77 0.54 -5.60 -6.16
CA GLU A 77 1.79 -6.33 -6.03
C GLU A 77 2.80 -5.93 -7.12
N GLU A 78 2.35 -5.89 -8.39
CA GLU A 78 3.16 -5.40 -9.50
C GLU A 78 3.56 -3.94 -9.30
N THR A 79 2.64 -3.09 -8.80
CA THR A 79 2.97 -1.70 -8.46
C THR A 79 4.02 -1.63 -7.36
N GLU A 80 3.96 -2.47 -6.33
CA GLU A 80 4.96 -2.49 -5.26
C GLU A 80 6.36 -2.75 -5.83
N MET A 81 6.48 -3.78 -6.68
CA MET A 81 7.76 -4.13 -7.30
C MET A 81 8.25 -3.02 -8.23
N ALA A 82 7.38 -2.50 -9.10
CA ALA A 82 7.72 -1.41 -10.01
C ALA A 82 8.14 -0.12 -9.27
N LEU A 83 7.56 0.14 -8.10
CA LEU A 83 7.95 1.27 -7.25
C LEU A 83 9.29 1.00 -6.56
N ARG A 84 9.57 -0.22 -6.10
CA ARG A 84 10.90 -0.55 -5.54
C ARG A 84 12.04 -0.31 -6.55
N ASP A 85 11.77 -0.55 -7.83
CA ASP A 85 12.76 -0.36 -8.91
C ASP A 85 12.96 1.11 -9.32
N LYS A 86 11.95 1.97 -9.12
CA LYS A 86 11.93 3.35 -9.66
C LYS A 86 11.92 4.46 -8.62
N LEU A 87 11.26 4.24 -7.49
CA LEU A 87 11.04 5.25 -6.45
C LEU A 87 12.25 5.29 -5.53
N PRO A 88 12.86 6.46 -5.30
CA PRO A 88 13.96 6.58 -4.35
C PRO A 88 13.57 6.09 -2.94
N PRO A 89 14.44 5.32 -2.24
CA PRO A 89 14.16 4.72 -0.93
C PRO A 89 13.61 5.66 0.14
N GLU A 90 14.01 6.93 0.12
CA GLU A 90 13.54 7.95 1.06
C GLU A 90 12.03 8.20 0.97
N TYR A 91 11.38 7.84 -0.14
CA TYR A 91 9.95 8.00 -0.34
C TYR A 91 9.13 6.75 -0.05
N TRP A 92 9.76 5.60 0.22
CA TRP A 92 9.05 4.32 0.35
C TRP A 92 8.03 4.28 1.47
N ILE A 93 8.38 4.87 2.62
CA ILE A 93 7.50 4.98 3.78
C ILE A 93 6.44 6.08 3.56
N PRO A 94 6.80 7.35 3.24
CA PRO A 94 5.82 8.43 3.18
C PRO A 94 4.87 8.38 1.96
N ILE A 95 5.19 7.65 0.89
CA ILE A 95 4.38 7.66 -0.33
C ILE A 95 2.92 7.27 -0.08
N ASN A 96 2.64 6.31 0.81
CA ASN A 96 1.27 5.89 1.06
C ASN A 96 0.44 7.04 1.64
N ASP A 97 0.91 7.67 2.72
CA ASP A 97 0.21 8.77 3.40
C ASP A 97 -0.01 9.96 2.46
N LEU A 98 1.03 10.32 1.69
CA LEU A 98 0.97 11.41 0.71
C LEU A 98 -0.11 11.14 -0.36
N LEU A 99 -0.14 9.92 -0.92
CA LEU A 99 -1.06 9.58 -2.00
C LEU A 99 -2.47 9.31 -1.52
N VAL A 100 -2.67 8.86 -0.28
CA VAL A 100 -4.01 8.77 0.34
C VAL A 100 -4.61 10.17 0.43
N ALA A 101 -3.90 11.12 1.05
CA ALA A 101 -4.37 12.50 1.18
C ALA A 101 -4.61 13.15 -0.19
N PHE A 102 -3.69 12.99 -1.14
CA PHE A 102 -3.84 13.51 -2.49
C PHE A 102 -5.00 12.86 -3.25
N GLY A 103 -5.19 11.55 -3.10
CA GLY A 103 -6.24 10.79 -3.76
C GLY A 103 -7.65 11.10 -3.25
N GLN A 104 -7.78 11.48 -1.98
CA GLN A 104 -9.06 11.89 -1.39
C GLN A 104 -9.46 13.31 -1.82
N ASN A 105 -8.48 14.23 -1.90
CA ASN A 105 -8.76 15.66 -2.09
C ASN A 105 -8.64 16.16 -3.53
N VAL A 106 -7.79 15.52 -4.34
CA VAL A 106 -7.46 15.96 -5.71
C VAL A 106 -7.70 14.83 -6.71
N CYS A 107 -6.98 13.71 -6.59
CA CYS A 107 -6.99 12.62 -7.56
C CYS A 107 -8.05 11.55 -7.26
N ALA A 108 -9.30 12.02 -7.16
CA ALA A 108 -10.47 11.18 -6.90
C ALA A 108 -10.64 10.08 -7.97
N PRO A 109 -11.24 8.93 -7.63
CA PRO A 109 -11.35 7.80 -8.55
C PRO A 109 -12.16 8.11 -9.81
N LEU A 110 -13.35 8.71 -9.66
CA LEU A 110 -14.29 8.93 -10.77
C LEU A 110 -14.04 10.25 -11.53
N SER A 111 -13.95 11.37 -10.80
CA SER A 111 -13.77 12.72 -11.38
C SER A 111 -12.69 13.49 -10.62
N PRO A 112 -11.39 13.24 -10.93
CA PRO A 112 -10.29 13.97 -10.32
C PRO A 112 -10.33 15.46 -10.67
N ARG A 113 -9.81 16.30 -9.77
CA ARG A 113 -9.65 17.76 -9.93
C ARG A 113 -8.38 18.07 -10.73
N CYS A 114 -8.37 17.71 -12.01
CA CYS A 114 -7.23 17.90 -12.90
C CYS A 114 -6.95 19.37 -13.24
N SER A 115 -7.97 20.23 -13.33
CA SER A 115 -7.82 21.65 -13.69
C SER A 115 -6.94 22.41 -12.69
N GLY A 116 -7.13 22.17 -11.39
CA GLY A 116 -6.34 22.75 -10.29
C GLY A 116 -5.18 21.88 -9.82
N CYS A 117 -4.89 20.76 -10.50
CA CYS A 117 -3.84 19.85 -10.08
C CYS A 117 -2.45 20.40 -10.42
N ARG A 118 -1.60 20.58 -9.41
CA ARG A 118 -0.20 21.03 -9.60
C ARG A 118 0.67 20.04 -10.38
N LEU A 119 0.25 18.78 -10.46
CA LEU A 119 0.95 17.73 -11.20
C LEU A 119 0.40 17.56 -12.62
N SER A 120 -0.54 18.40 -13.06
CA SER A 120 -1.20 18.27 -14.36
C SER A 120 -0.24 18.33 -15.55
N GLY A 121 0.88 19.04 -15.43
CA GLY A 121 1.91 19.15 -16.48
C GLY A 121 2.81 17.91 -16.62
N VAL A 122 2.86 17.04 -15.61
CA VAL A 122 3.69 15.82 -15.60
C VAL A 122 2.85 14.53 -15.48
N CYS A 123 1.53 14.66 -15.40
CA CYS A 123 0.60 13.54 -15.26
C CYS A 123 0.06 13.13 -16.63
N SER A 124 0.30 11.87 -17.03
CA SER A 124 -0.22 11.33 -18.29
C SER A 124 -1.75 11.10 -18.30
N ARG A 125 -2.43 11.25 -17.15
CA ARG A 125 -3.89 11.09 -16.98
C ARG A 125 -4.44 9.76 -17.52
N ILE A 126 -3.64 8.69 -17.43
CA ILE A 126 -4.02 7.37 -17.94
C ILE A 126 -5.30 6.89 -17.23
N GLY A 127 -6.29 6.48 -18.02
CA GLY A 127 -7.58 5.99 -17.52
C GLY A 127 -8.49 7.08 -16.92
N VAL A 128 -8.20 8.37 -17.11
CA VAL A 128 -9.10 9.47 -16.71
C VAL A 128 -10.05 9.78 -17.86
N LEU A 129 -11.31 9.35 -17.75
CA LEU A 129 -12.35 9.60 -18.75
C LEU A 129 -13.05 10.94 -18.56
N THR A 130 -13.24 11.34 -17.30
CA THR A 130 -13.84 12.63 -16.92
C THR A 130 -13.01 13.28 -15.84
N SER A 131 -12.91 14.60 -15.86
CA SER A 131 -12.21 15.37 -14.83
C SER A 131 -12.78 16.77 -14.71
N ARG A 132 -12.65 17.33 -13.52
CA ARG A 132 -12.99 18.72 -13.20
C ARG A 132 -11.73 19.55 -12.98
#